data_AF-A0A7K0CDF8-F1
#
_entry.id   AF-A0A7K0CDF8-F1
#
_cell.length_a   1.000
_cell.length_b   1.000
_cell.length_c   1.000
_cell.angle_alpha   90.00
_cell.angle_beta   90.00
_cell.angle_gamma   90.00
#
_symmetry.space_group_name_H-M   'P 1'
#
loop_
_entity.id
_entity.type
_entity.pdbx_description
1 polymer ?
#
loop_
_entity_poly.entity_id
_entity_poly.type
_entity_poly.pdbx_seq_one_letter_code
_entity_poly.pdbx_strand_id
1 'polypeptide(L)'
;MTDDDVMIVGAGVLGSSIACALARAEPELRIVLSGRRGPGASQAAGAMLGVLGEVTAAGAGTRHGELRLGMAVEAAARWPSWREAVRESAGAAAPDDGFGAGTYILLNAVSGPADEAALEAIGAAGSRYGLPVEEATASDIPSYRPLDNDRALRALLLPQERFLDARQWLRTLEAALRALPNASQARQAATVRRSFGGRASSTRRREMYRRGAGSHSWHNLSAATENP
;
A
#
# COMPACT_ATOMS: atom_id res chain seq x y z
N MET A 1 26.48 17.75 3.80
CA MET A 1 25.36 17.49 2.88
C MET A 1 25.63 16.08 2.37
N THR A 2 24.93 15.05 2.85
CA THR A 2 25.08 13.72 2.25
C THR A 2 24.33 13.78 0.93
N ASP A 3 25.05 13.58 -0.18
CA ASP A 3 24.55 13.92 -1.52
C ASP A 3 23.63 12.81 -2.03
N ASP A 4 22.46 12.63 -1.45
CA ASP A 4 21.57 11.51 -1.79
C ASP A 4 21.24 11.53 -3.29
N ASP A 5 21.40 10.39 -4.00
CA ASP A 5 21.19 10.33 -5.45
C ASP A 5 19.69 10.35 -5.79
N VAL A 6 18.88 9.65 -4.99
CA VAL A 6 17.43 9.56 -5.18
C VAL A 6 16.67 9.75 -3.87
N MET A 7 15.74 10.70 -3.87
CA MET A 7 14.81 10.93 -2.76
C MET A 7 13.39 10.51 -3.16
N ILE A 8 12.83 9.56 -2.41
CA ILE A 8 11.46 9.07 -2.59
C ILE A 8 10.58 9.69 -1.50
N VAL A 9 9.52 10.38 -1.91
CA VAL A 9 8.59 11.05 -0.99
C VAL A 9 7.31 10.22 -0.84
N GLY A 10 7.02 9.79 0.38
CA GLY A 10 5.87 8.98 0.77
C GLY A 10 6.28 7.59 1.26
N ALA A 11 6.25 7.37 2.57
CA ALA A 11 6.62 6.09 3.20
C ALA A 11 5.47 5.06 3.24
N GLY A 12 4.55 5.11 2.26
CA GLY A 12 3.50 4.12 2.06
C GLY A 12 3.97 2.94 1.22
N VAL A 13 3.05 2.07 0.78
CA VAL A 13 3.41 0.85 0.02
C VAL A 13 4.14 1.17 -1.27
N LEU A 14 3.72 2.21 -2.02
CA LEU A 14 4.36 2.61 -3.28
C LEU A 14 5.79 3.08 -3.04
N GLY A 15 5.99 4.10 -2.22
CA GLY A 15 7.34 4.65 -2.01
C GLY A 15 8.29 3.67 -1.35
N SER A 16 7.81 2.82 -0.43
CA SER A 16 8.64 1.78 0.18
C SER A 16 8.99 0.68 -0.84
N SER A 17 8.04 0.29 -1.71
CA SER A 17 8.29 -0.70 -2.76
C SER A 17 9.26 -0.17 -3.82
N ILE A 18 9.12 1.09 -4.24
CA ILE A 18 10.06 1.77 -5.16
C ILE A 18 11.45 1.84 -4.52
N ALA A 19 11.54 2.20 -3.24
CA ALA A 19 12.81 2.27 -2.53
C ALA A 19 13.49 0.89 -2.48
N CYS A 20 12.75 -0.17 -2.15
CA CYS A 20 13.27 -1.53 -2.16
C CYS A 20 13.73 -1.94 -3.56
N ALA A 21 12.90 -1.70 -4.58
CA ALA A 21 13.19 -2.13 -5.94
C ALA A 21 14.44 -1.44 -6.48
N LEU A 22 14.53 -0.12 -6.30
CA LEU A 22 15.66 0.66 -6.76
C LEU A 22 16.94 0.32 -5.99
N ALA A 23 16.87 0.16 -4.66
CA ALA A 23 18.04 -0.16 -3.84
C ALA A 23 18.63 -1.54 -4.19
N ARG A 24 17.78 -2.48 -4.57
CA ARG A 24 18.20 -3.82 -5.02
C ARG A 24 18.74 -3.83 -6.44
N ALA A 25 18.16 -3.03 -7.34
CA ALA A 25 18.58 -2.98 -8.75
C ALA A 25 19.86 -2.17 -8.94
N GLU A 26 20.08 -1.13 -8.13
CA GLU A 26 21.15 -0.15 -8.30
C GLU A 26 21.94 0.03 -6.98
N PRO A 27 22.84 -0.91 -6.62
CA PRO A 27 23.58 -0.88 -5.35
C PRO A 27 24.42 0.39 -5.14
N GLU A 28 24.83 1.05 -6.22
CA GLU A 28 25.65 2.26 -6.21
C GLU A 28 24.85 3.53 -5.83
N LEU A 29 23.52 3.52 -5.98
CA LEU A 29 22.68 4.68 -5.68
C LEU A 29 22.39 4.77 -4.19
N ARG A 30 22.58 5.97 -3.61
CA ARG A 30 22.11 6.30 -2.26
C ARG A 30 20.66 6.77 -2.29
N ILE A 31 19.78 5.93 -1.75
CA ILE A 31 18.34 6.12 -1.79
C ILE A 31 17.84 6.57 -0.41
N VAL A 32 17.04 7.62 -0.40
CA VAL A 32 16.41 8.12 0.81
C VAL A 32 14.90 8.08 0.68
N LEU A 33 14.25 7.34 1.58
CA LEU A 33 12.80 7.35 1.74
C LEU A 33 12.41 8.41 2.77
N SER A 34 11.66 9.42 2.34
CA SER A 34 11.11 10.45 3.22
C SER A 34 9.61 10.33 3.35
N GLY A 35 9.10 10.42 4.57
CA GLY A 35 7.68 10.38 4.86
C GLY A 35 7.44 9.98 6.30
N ARG A 36 6.33 10.44 6.88
CA ARG A 36 5.94 10.04 8.23
C ARG A 36 5.36 8.63 8.19
N ARG A 37 5.72 7.84 9.19
CA ARG A 37 4.97 6.64 9.57
C ARG A 37 3.67 7.06 10.23
N GLY A 38 2.61 6.28 10.03
CA GLY A 38 1.34 6.56 10.66
C GLY A 38 0.15 6.03 9.86
N PRO A 39 -1.08 6.34 10.31
CA PRO A 39 -2.29 6.00 9.59
C PRO A 39 -2.24 6.58 8.18
N GLY A 40 -2.63 5.77 7.20
CA GLY A 40 -2.64 6.14 5.79
C GLY A 40 -3.27 5.03 4.97
N ALA A 41 -3.57 5.32 3.71
CA ALA A 41 -4.29 4.40 2.82
C ALA A 41 -3.67 3.00 2.78
N SER A 42 -2.34 2.90 2.77
CA SER A 42 -1.66 1.59 2.76
C SER A 42 -1.88 0.76 4.02
N GLN A 43 -2.05 1.37 5.19
CA GLN A 43 -2.30 0.65 6.45
C GLN A 43 -3.79 0.24 6.59
N ALA A 44 -4.68 1.01 5.99
CA ALA A 44 -6.13 0.77 6.02
C ALA A 44 -6.63 -0.15 4.89
N ALA A 45 -5.77 -0.47 3.92
CA ALA A 45 -6.13 -1.30 2.79
C ALA A 45 -6.44 -2.75 3.23
N GLY A 46 -7.48 -3.35 2.64
CA GLY A 46 -7.70 -4.79 2.74
C GLY A 46 -6.63 -5.62 2.03
N ALA A 47 -5.82 -4.97 1.17
CA ALA A 47 -4.73 -5.55 0.39
C ALA A 47 -5.12 -6.82 -0.37
N MET A 48 -6.29 -6.72 -1.01
CA MET A 48 -6.68 -7.59 -2.10
C MET A 48 -5.78 -7.27 -3.31
N LEU A 49 -5.10 -8.28 -3.82
CA LEU A 49 -4.25 -8.23 -5.00
C LEU A 49 -5.10 -8.64 -6.21
N GLY A 50 -6.22 -7.93 -6.36
CA GLY A 50 -7.23 -8.19 -7.37
C GLY A 50 -6.78 -7.77 -8.76
N VAL A 51 -7.22 -8.52 -9.76
CA VAL A 51 -7.03 -8.26 -11.18
C VAL A 51 -8.39 -8.22 -11.87
N LEU A 52 -9.10 -9.34 -11.81
CA LEU A 52 -10.42 -9.50 -12.40
C LEU A 52 -11.49 -8.91 -11.49
N GLY A 53 -11.43 -9.11 -10.18
CA GLY A 53 -12.39 -8.55 -9.21
C GLY A 53 -12.46 -7.02 -9.20
N GLU A 54 -11.46 -6.35 -9.79
CA GLU A 54 -11.38 -4.89 -9.95
C GLU A 54 -11.87 -4.41 -11.34
N VAL A 55 -12.31 -5.33 -12.21
CA VAL A 55 -12.87 -5.00 -13.52
C VAL A 55 -14.26 -4.42 -13.33
N THR A 56 -14.51 -3.31 -14.04
CA THR A 56 -15.82 -2.68 -14.09
C THR A 56 -16.31 -2.63 -15.53
N ALA A 57 -17.61 -2.76 -15.75
CA ALA A 57 -18.21 -2.67 -17.08
C ALA A 57 -17.87 -1.33 -17.76
N ALA A 58 -17.89 -0.23 -17.00
CA ALA A 58 -17.56 1.11 -17.50
C ALA A 58 -16.09 1.23 -17.97
N GLY A 59 -15.16 0.53 -17.31
CA GLY A 59 -13.75 0.53 -17.66
C GLY A 59 -13.41 -0.39 -18.83
N ALA A 60 -14.06 -1.56 -18.90
CA ALA A 60 -13.72 -2.66 -19.81
C ALA A 60 -13.74 -2.30 -21.30
N GLY A 61 -14.56 -1.32 -21.70
CA GLY A 61 -14.65 -0.83 -23.09
C GLY A 61 -13.72 0.33 -23.44
N THR A 62 -12.84 0.75 -22.53
CA THR A 62 -12.00 1.95 -22.72
C THR A 62 -10.52 1.58 -22.83
N ARG A 63 -9.78 2.33 -23.65
CA ARG A 63 -8.31 2.18 -23.75
C ARG A 63 -7.62 2.26 -22.38
N HIS A 64 -8.08 3.15 -21.49
CA HIS A 64 -7.50 3.29 -20.15
C HIS A 64 -7.78 2.09 -19.26
N GLY A 65 -8.99 1.53 -19.33
CA GLY A 65 -9.33 0.30 -18.61
C GLY A 65 -8.54 -0.89 -19.11
N GLU A 66 -8.36 -1.04 -20.42
CA GLU A 66 -7.52 -2.09 -21.02
C GLU A 66 -6.07 -2.00 -20.57
N LEU A 67 -5.49 -0.79 -20.58
CA LEU A 67 -4.11 -0.58 -20.12
C LEU A 67 -3.97 -0.88 -18.63
N ARG A 68 -4.92 -0.43 -17.80
CA ARG A 68 -4.93 -0.73 -16.35
C ARG A 68 -5.03 -2.23 -16.11
N LEU A 69 -5.92 -2.93 -16.81
CA LEU A 69 -6.10 -4.37 -16.66
C LEU A 69 -4.84 -5.13 -17.09
N GLY A 70 -4.26 -4.77 -18.24
CA GLY A 70 -2.99 -5.37 -18.70
C GLY A 70 -1.86 -5.19 -17.68
N MET A 71 -1.74 -3.99 -17.09
CA MET A 71 -0.78 -3.75 -16.01
C MET A 71 -1.06 -4.59 -14.75
N ALA A 72 -2.34 -4.77 -14.39
CA ALA A 72 -2.72 -5.58 -13.24
C ALA A 72 -2.39 -7.07 -13.45
N VAL A 73 -2.63 -7.61 -14.66
CA VAL A 73 -2.25 -8.97 -15.04
C VAL A 73 -0.74 -9.17 -14.92
N GLU A 74 0.06 -8.25 -15.47
CA GLU A 74 1.52 -8.30 -15.39
C GLU A 74 2.02 -8.20 -13.95
N ALA A 75 1.43 -7.30 -13.15
CA ALA A 75 1.76 -7.15 -11.74
C ALA A 75 1.45 -8.43 -10.94
N ALA A 76 0.28 -9.05 -11.15
CA ALA A 76 -0.12 -10.28 -10.46
C ALA A 76 0.79 -11.47 -10.79
N ALA A 77 1.30 -11.54 -12.02
CA ALA A 77 2.28 -12.55 -12.41
C ALA A 77 3.64 -12.36 -11.70
N ARG A 78 4.08 -11.11 -11.52
CA ARG A 78 5.36 -10.79 -10.86
C ARG A 78 5.32 -10.82 -9.34
N TRP A 79 4.12 -10.66 -8.77
CA TRP A 79 3.94 -10.49 -7.34
C TRP A 79 4.58 -11.58 -6.46
N PRO A 80 4.45 -12.89 -6.77
CA PRO A 80 5.06 -13.93 -5.95
C PRO A 80 6.59 -13.81 -5.86
N SER A 81 7.26 -13.68 -7.01
CA SER A 81 8.73 -13.50 -7.04
C SER A 81 9.18 -12.21 -6.36
N TRP A 82 8.40 -11.13 -6.52
CA TRP A 82 8.69 -9.87 -5.85
C TRP A 82 8.56 -10.00 -4.33
N ARG A 83 7.49 -10.65 -3.84
CA ARG A 83 7.29 -10.93 -2.42
C ARG A 83 8.47 -11.67 -1.83
N GLU A 84 8.86 -12.80 -2.42
CA GLU A 84 9.98 -13.60 -1.92
C GLU A 84 11.26 -12.79 -1.84
N ALA A 85 11.57 -12.02 -2.87
CA ALA A 85 12.81 -11.27 -2.93
C ALA A 85 12.89 -10.11 -1.90
N VAL A 86 11.75 -9.49 -1.58
CA VAL A 86 11.67 -8.51 -0.47
C VAL A 86 11.81 -9.23 0.87
N ARG A 87 11.15 -10.37 1.05
CA ARG A 87 11.23 -11.17 2.29
C ARG A 87 12.65 -11.67 2.56
N GLU A 88 13.36 -12.10 1.52
CA GLU A 88 14.76 -12.49 1.59
C GLU A 88 15.64 -11.34 2.12
N SER A 89 15.43 -10.13 1.58
CA SER A 89 16.13 -8.93 2.05
C SER A 89 15.80 -8.61 3.53
N ALA A 90 14.55 -8.82 3.96
CA ALA A 90 14.15 -8.64 5.35
C ALA A 90 14.66 -9.76 6.29
N GLY A 91 15.00 -10.94 5.75
CA GLY A 91 15.49 -12.09 6.49
C GLY A 91 14.56 -12.49 7.65
N ALA A 92 15.15 -12.82 8.79
CA ALA A 92 14.41 -13.23 10.00
C ALA A 92 13.49 -12.13 10.58
N ALA A 93 13.62 -10.88 10.13
CA ALA A 93 12.74 -9.78 10.55
C ALA A 93 11.45 -9.69 9.72
N ALA A 94 11.27 -10.51 8.68
CA ALA A 94 10.05 -10.56 7.89
C ALA A 94 8.91 -11.22 8.70
N PRO A 95 7.84 -10.50 9.07
CA PRO A 95 6.70 -11.11 9.74
C PRO A 95 5.97 -12.07 8.80
N ASP A 96 5.11 -12.94 9.33
CA ASP A 96 4.06 -13.56 8.52
C ASP A 96 3.14 -12.47 7.98
N ASP A 97 2.93 -12.45 6.67
CA ASP A 97 2.14 -11.45 5.97
C ASP A 97 0.77 -11.97 5.52
N GLY A 98 0.39 -13.19 5.91
CA GLY A 98 -0.93 -13.74 5.63
C GLY A 98 -1.21 -13.91 4.13
N PHE A 99 -0.16 -14.10 3.33
CA PHE A 99 -0.29 -14.26 1.89
C PHE A 99 -1.13 -15.50 1.55
N GLY A 100 -2.20 -15.28 0.80
CA GLY A 100 -3.14 -16.31 0.39
C GLY A 100 -3.69 -16.07 -1.01
N ALA A 101 -4.56 -16.98 -1.45
CA ALA A 101 -5.19 -16.95 -2.77
C ALA A 101 -6.67 -17.34 -2.68
N GLY A 102 -7.41 -16.98 -3.72
CA GLY A 102 -8.86 -17.11 -3.81
C GLY A 102 -9.58 -15.82 -3.45
N THR A 103 -10.49 -15.39 -4.31
CA THR A 103 -11.43 -14.31 -4.04
C THR A 103 -12.80 -14.70 -4.57
N TYR A 104 -13.82 -14.57 -3.72
CA TYR A 104 -15.21 -14.74 -4.13
C TYR A 104 -15.81 -13.39 -4.50
N ILE A 105 -16.44 -13.32 -5.68
CA ILE A 105 -17.22 -12.17 -6.13
C ILE A 105 -18.69 -12.54 -6.05
N LEU A 106 -19.50 -11.68 -5.45
CA LEU A 106 -20.91 -11.95 -5.18
C LEU A 106 -21.80 -10.98 -5.92
N LEU A 107 -22.80 -11.53 -6.60
CA LEU A 107 -23.97 -10.79 -7.04
C LEU A 107 -25.11 -11.14 -6.09
N ASN A 108 -25.54 -10.18 -5.28
CA ASN A 108 -26.53 -10.41 -4.23
C ASN A 108 -27.94 -9.91 -4.59
N ALA A 109 -28.91 -10.22 -3.74
CA ALA A 109 -30.30 -9.88 -3.97
C ALA A 109 -30.62 -8.37 -3.97
N VAL A 110 -29.68 -7.52 -3.55
CA VAL A 110 -29.80 -6.05 -3.61
C VAL A 110 -28.99 -5.43 -4.76
N SER A 111 -28.33 -6.27 -5.57
CA SER A 111 -27.54 -5.84 -6.73
C SER A 111 -28.44 -5.32 -7.85
N GLY A 112 -27.90 -4.41 -8.67
CA GLY A 112 -28.58 -3.85 -9.83
C GLY A 112 -27.92 -4.20 -11.17
N PRO A 113 -28.44 -3.65 -12.28
CA PRO A 113 -27.93 -3.93 -13.62
C PRO A 113 -26.44 -3.62 -13.82
N ALA A 114 -25.89 -2.66 -13.06
CA ALA A 114 -24.47 -2.32 -13.11
C ALA A 114 -23.58 -3.43 -12.54
N ASP A 115 -24.04 -4.11 -11.49
CA ASP A 115 -23.32 -5.21 -10.84
C ASP A 115 -23.34 -6.46 -11.73
N GLU A 116 -24.48 -6.74 -12.37
CA GLU A 116 -24.60 -7.80 -13.38
C GLU A 116 -23.65 -7.56 -14.54
N ALA A 117 -23.63 -6.34 -15.09
CA ALA A 117 -22.71 -5.97 -16.16
C ALA A 117 -21.23 -6.09 -15.73
N ALA A 118 -20.91 -5.78 -14.48
CA ALA A 118 -19.56 -5.96 -13.95
C ALA A 118 -19.19 -7.45 -13.86
N LEU A 119 -20.11 -8.31 -13.41
CA LEU A 119 -19.91 -9.76 -13.34
C LEU A 119 -19.63 -10.37 -14.72
N GLU A 120 -20.37 -9.94 -15.75
CA GLU A 120 -20.12 -10.38 -17.13
C GLU A 120 -18.79 -9.83 -17.67
N ALA A 121 -18.43 -8.58 -17.33
CA ALA A 121 -17.14 -8.01 -17.69
C ALA A 121 -15.96 -8.76 -17.06
N ILE A 122 -16.11 -9.29 -15.84
CA ILE A 122 -15.15 -10.16 -15.18
C ILE A 122 -14.93 -11.44 -16.00
N GLY A 123 -16.00 -12.12 -16.41
CA GLY A 123 -15.93 -13.34 -17.22
C GLY A 123 -15.26 -13.11 -18.58
N ALA A 124 -15.61 -11.99 -19.24
CA ALA A 124 -15.00 -11.60 -20.52
C ALA A 124 -13.50 -11.28 -20.36
N ALA A 125 -13.11 -10.57 -19.30
CA ALA A 125 -11.71 -10.28 -18.99
C ALA A 125 -10.92 -11.55 -18.67
N GLY A 126 -11.50 -12.47 -17.89
CA GLY A 126 -10.91 -13.78 -17.60
C GLY A 126 -10.62 -14.56 -18.87
N SER A 127 -11.60 -14.67 -19.75
CA SER A 127 -11.47 -15.33 -21.06
C SER A 127 -10.38 -14.68 -21.92
N ARG A 128 -10.36 -13.35 -22.00
CA ARG A 128 -9.38 -12.58 -22.80
C ARG A 128 -7.93 -12.81 -22.36
N TYR A 129 -7.69 -12.90 -21.06
CA TYR A 129 -6.34 -13.05 -20.49
C TYR A 129 -5.99 -14.49 -20.10
N GLY A 130 -6.88 -15.45 -20.37
CA GLY A 130 -6.68 -16.85 -19.99
C GLY A 130 -6.63 -17.07 -18.47
N LEU A 131 -7.33 -16.23 -17.70
CA LEU A 131 -7.37 -16.28 -16.25
C LEU A 131 -8.63 -17.02 -15.79
N PRO A 132 -8.54 -17.92 -14.79
CA PRO A 132 -9.68 -18.71 -14.36
C PRO A 132 -10.78 -17.86 -13.72
N VAL A 133 -12.02 -18.19 -14.07
CA VAL A 133 -13.25 -17.65 -13.47
C VAL A 133 -14.18 -18.83 -13.30
N GLU A 134 -14.41 -19.24 -12.06
CA GLU A 134 -15.20 -20.42 -11.73
C GLU A 134 -16.56 -19.97 -11.17
N GLU A 135 -17.65 -20.58 -11.64
CA GLU A 135 -18.95 -20.38 -10.99
C GLU A 135 -18.93 -21.10 -9.63
N ALA A 136 -19.45 -20.44 -8.60
CA ALA A 136 -19.53 -20.96 -7.24
C ALA A 136 -20.96 -20.86 -6.72
N THR A 137 -21.34 -21.80 -5.86
CA THR A 137 -22.61 -21.70 -5.14
C THR A 137 -22.39 -20.94 -3.84
N ALA A 138 -23.38 -20.15 -3.41
CA ALA A 138 -23.31 -19.42 -2.15
C ALA A 138 -23.02 -20.34 -0.93
N SER A 139 -23.48 -21.60 -0.97
CA SER A 139 -23.22 -22.63 0.04
C SER A 139 -21.75 -23.03 0.14
N ASP A 140 -20.97 -22.83 -0.92
CA ASP A 140 -19.58 -23.26 -1.00
C ASP A 140 -18.64 -22.22 -0.37
N ILE A 141 -19.16 -21.02 -0.09
CA ILE A 141 -18.38 -19.89 0.43
C ILE A 141 -18.17 -20.07 1.94
N PRO A 142 -16.91 -20.19 2.40
CA PRO A 142 -16.62 -20.38 3.81
C PRO A 142 -17.14 -19.23 4.66
N SER A 143 -17.83 -19.58 5.76
CA SER A 143 -18.37 -18.60 6.74
C SER A 143 -19.37 -17.60 6.16
N TYR A 144 -19.97 -17.88 4.99
CA TYR A 144 -20.98 -17.02 4.40
C TYR A 144 -22.28 -17.04 5.20
N ARG A 145 -22.63 -15.90 5.81
CA ARG A 145 -23.81 -15.72 6.67
C ARG A 145 -24.54 -14.41 6.31
N PRO A 146 -25.18 -14.33 5.14
CA PRO A 146 -25.88 -13.12 4.72
C PRO A 146 -27.17 -12.93 5.53
N LEU A 147 -27.72 -11.71 5.48
CA LEU A 147 -29.13 -11.49 5.79
C LEU A 147 -30.00 -12.10 4.67
N ASP A 148 -31.22 -12.52 5.00
CA ASP A 148 -32.10 -13.22 4.05
C ASP A 148 -32.37 -12.41 2.76
N ASN A 149 -32.47 -11.08 2.91
CA ASN A 149 -32.69 -10.12 1.83
C ASN A 149 -31.41 -9.74 1.07
N ASP A 150 -30.24 -10.16 1.53
CA ASP A 150 -28.92 -9.79 0.97
C ASP A 150 -28.12 -11.02 0.50
N ARG A 151 -28.77 -12.19 0.43
CA ARG A 151 -28.12 -13.43 -0.02
C ARG A 151 -27.60 -13.32 -1.46
N ALA A 152 -26.50 -14.01 -1.74
CA ALA A 152 -25.92 -14.14 -3.06
C ALA A 152 -26.88 -14.90 -3.97
N LEU A 153 -27.16 -14.33 -5.14
CA LEU A 153 -27.90 -14.95 -6.23
C LEU A 153 -26.95 -15.66 -7.19
N ARG A 154 -25.75 -15.10 -7.39
CA ARG A 154 -24.64 -15.71 -8.12
C ARG A 154 -23.34 -15.47 -7.37
N ALA A 155 -22.36 -16.35 -7.55
CA ALA A 155 -21.02 -16.16 -7.06
C ALA A 155 -19.99 -16.66 -8.07
N LEU A 156 -18.87 -15.95 -8.16
CA LEU A 156 -17.69 -16.39 -8.90
C LEU A 156 -16.54 -16.62 -7.92
N LEU A 157 -15.73 -17.65 -8.16
CA LEU A 157 -14.44 -17.86 -7.53
C LEU A 157 -13.33 -17.50 -8.52
N LEU A 158 -12.43 -16.65 -8.05
CA LEU A 158 -11.20 -16.24 -8.74
C LEU A 158 -10.00 -16.85 -7.99
N PRO A 159 -9.61 -18.11 -8.29
CA PRO A 159 -8.63 -18.83 -7.47
C PRO A 159 -7.21 -18.24 -7.54
N GLN A 160 -6.91 -17.51 -8.61
CA GLN A 160 -5.63 -16.86 -8.86
C GLN A 160 -5.48 -15.52 -8.15
N GLU A 161 -6.57 -14.88 -7.72
CA GLU A 161 -6.49 -13.60 -7.00
C GLU A 161 -5.92 -13.82 -5.61
N ARG A 162 -5.08 -12.89 -5.17
CA ARG A 162 -4.30 -13.06 -3.95
C ARG A 162 -4.63 -11.98 -2.94
N PHE A 163 -4.19 -12.17 -1.72
CA PHE A 163 -4.31 -11.17 -0.67
C PHE A 163 -3.15 -11.31 0.31
N LEU A 164 -3.00 -10.30 1.16
CA LEU A 164 -2.08 -10.31 2.30
C LEU A 164 -2.55 -9.31 3.37
N ASP A 165 -1.97 -9.35 4.57
CA ASP A 165 -2.16 -8.28 5.56
C ASP A 165 -1.26 -7.08 5.22
N ALA A 166 -1.90 -5.97 4.85
CA ALA A 166 -1.22 -4.74 4.44
C ALA A 166 -0.24 -4.21 5.48
N ARG A 167 -0.57 -4.33 6.77
CA ARG A 167 0.24 -3.82 7.89
C ARG A 167 1.46 -4.69 8.11
N GLN A 168 1.33 -6.00 7.93
CA GLN A 168 2.45 -6.94 7.97
C GLN A 168 3.37 -6.70 6.78
N TRP A 169 2.81 -6.54 5.57
CA TRP A 169 3.60 -6.27 4.37
C TRP A 169 4.40 -4.97 4.43
N LEU A 170 3.81 -3.90 4.98
CA LEU A 170 4.53 -2.65 5.21
C LEU A 170 5.71 -2.83 6.19
N ARG A 171 5.55 -3.67 7.21
CA ARG A 171 6.65 -4.05 8.11
C ARG A 171 7.72 -4.88 7.40
N THR A 172 7.34 -5.77 6.49
CA THR A 172 8.30 -6.52 5.67
C THR A 172 9.13 -5.59 4.79
N LEU A 173 8.49 -4.66 4.07
CA LEU A 173 9.19 -3.65 3.27
C LEU A 173 10.14 -2.81 4.11
N GLU A 174 9.71 -2.41 5.30
CA GLU A 174 10.51 -1.65 6.23
C GLU A 174 11.74 -2.42 6.75
N ALA A 175 11.56 -3.70 7.07
CA ALA A 175 12.65 -4.58 7.47
C ALA A 175 13.65 -4.77 6.33
N ALA A 176 13.18 -4.97 5.10
CA ALA A 176 14.00 -5.08 3.90
C ALA A 176 14.82 -3.80 3.68
N LEU A 177 14.19 -2.62 3.75
CA LEU A 177 14.89 -1.34 3.58
C LEU A 177 15.98 -1.09 4.63
N ARG A 178 15.79 -1.57 5.87
CA ARG A 178 16.84 -1.47 6.89
C ARG A 178 18.04 -2.37 6.64
N ALA A 179 17.82 -3.50 5.98
CA ALA A 179 18.88 -4.46 5.67
C ALA A 179 19.70 -4.04 4.44
N LEU A 180 19.13 -3.22 3.55
CA LEU A 180 19.80 -2.73 2.35
C LEU A 180 20.78 -1.59 2.70
N PRO A 181 22.09 -1.74 2.40
CA PRO A 181 23.12 -0.81 2.87
C PRO A 181 23.06 0.57 2.18
N ASN A 182 22.47 0.64 1.00
CA ASN A 182 22.35 1.84 0.17
C ASN A 182 21.00 2.58 0.34
N ALA A 183 20.12 2.08 1.23
CA ALA A 183 18.83 2.70 1.53
C ALA A 183 18.81 3.29 2.95
N SER A 184 18.19 4.46 3.12
CA SER A 184 17.96 5.03 4.44
C SER A 184 16.61 5.74 4.55
N GLN A 185 16.07 5.79 5.77
CA GLN A 185 14.82 6.51 6.05
C GLN A 185 15.13 7.88 6.65
N ALA A 186 14.58 8.94 6.06
CA ALA A 186 14.73 10.28 6.60
C ALA A 186 14.00 10.41 7.94
N ARG A 187 14.70 10.88 8.97
CA ARG A 187 14.13 11.11 10.31
C ARG A 187 13.07 12.22 10.34
N GLN A 188 13.01 13.07 9.32
CA GLN A 188 12.06 14.17 9.21
C GLN A 188 11.49 14.23 7.78
N ALA A 189 10.28 14.78 7.67
CA ALA A 189 9.65 15.02 6.37
C ALA A 189 10.51 15.99 5.55
N ALA A 190 10.88 15.57 4.34
CA ALA A 190 11.62 16.42 3.42
C ALA A 190 10.67 17.49 2.84
N THR A 191 11.15 18.72 2.77
CA THR A 191 10.53 19.74 1.91
C THR A 191 11.30 19.72 0.59
N VAL A 192 10.64 19.33 -0.49
CA VAL A 192 11.22 19.39 -1.83
C VAL A 192 11.00 20.81 -2.36
N ARG A 193 12.09 21.51 -2.70
CA ARG A 193 12.02 22.78 -3.43
C ARG A 193 12.46 22.53 -4.86
N ARG A 194 11.57 22.77 -5.82
CA ARG A 194 11.97 22.82 -7.22
C ARG A 194 12.84 24.07 -7.42
N SER A 195 14.05 23.90 -7.94
CA SER A 195 14.82 25.02 -8.45
C SER A 195 14.53 25.16 -9.94
N PHE A 196 14.22 26.37 -10.39
CA PHE A 196 14.12 26.66 -11.82
C PHE A 196 15.53 26.60 -12.41
N GLY A 197 15.75 25.65 -13.32
CA GLY A 197 17.09 25.28 -13.82
C GLY A 197 17.27 23.78 -14.10
N GLY A 198 16.24 22.96 -13.87
CA GLY A 198 16.22 21.54 -14.25
C GLY A 198 16.74 20.56 -13.19
N ARG A 199 17.21 21.04 -12.02
CA ARG A 199 17.59 20.19 -10.89
C ARG A 199 16.65 20.36 -9.70
N ALA A 200 16.16 19.25 -9.16
CA ALA A 200 15.49 19.24 -7.87
C ALA A 200 16.55 19.20 -6.76
N SER A 201 16.43 20.06 -5.75
CA SER A 201 17.27 20.05 -4.56
C SER A 201 16.42 19.79 -3.33
N SER A 202 16.89 18.93 -2.42
CA SER A 202 16.22 18.69 -1.15
C SER A 202 16.96 19.38 0.00
N THR A 203 16.22 19.94 0.96
CA THR A 203 16.79 20.48 2.20
C THR A 203 16.18 19.75 3.39
N ARG A 204 17.02 19.12 4.21
CA ARG A 204 16.61 18.58 5.51
C ARG A 204 16.58 19.74 6.51
N ARG A 205 15.45 19.96 7.19
CA ARG A 205 15.35 20.99 8.22
C ARG A 205 16.20 20.53 9.42
N ARG A 206 17.26 21.24 9.79
CA ARG A 206 17.97 21.03 11.06
C ARG A 206 17.28 21.86 12.12
N GLU A 207 16.78 21.24 13.17
CA GLU A 207 16.33 21.96 14.37
C GLU A 207 17.58 22.50 15.09
N MET A 208 17.77 23.82 15.05
CA MET A 208 18.65 24.51 15.98
C MET A 208 17.92 24.57 17.33
N TYR A 209 18.06 23.55 18.17
CA TYR A 209 17.77 23.70 19.59
C TYR A 209 18.92 24.48 20.22
N ARG A 210 18.73 25.79 20.37
CA ARG A 210 19.65 26.68 21.08
C ARG A 210 19.59 26.30 22.57
N ARG A 211 20.56 25.52 23.06
CA ARG A 211 20.82 25.40 24.50
C ARG A 211 21.29 26.77 24.99
N GLY A 212 20.44 27.44 25.76
CA GLY A 212 20.80 28.57 26.60
C GLY A 212 20.26 28.30 27.99
N ALA A 213 21.06 27.65 28.83
CA ALA A 213 20.87 27.69 30.27
C ALA A 213 21.24 29.11 30.76
N GLY A 214 20.38 29.69 31.60
CA GLY A 214 20.59 31.00 32.20
C GLY A 214 19.46 31.32 33.15
N SER A 215 19.62 30.86 34.39
CA SER A 215 18.86 31.19 35.60
C SER A 215 18.33 32.63 35.66
N HIS A 216 17.15 32.82 36.25
CA HIS A 216 16.92 33.75 37.38
C HIS A 216 15.59 33.38 38.05
N SER A 217 15.67 33.03 39.34
CA SER A 217 14.56 32.79 40.24
C SER A 217 13.93 34.10 40.70
N TRP A 218 12.61 34.13 40.88
CA TRP A 218 11.98 34.90 41.95
C TRP A 218 10.78 34.13 42.50
N HIS A 219 10.91 33.68 43.75
CA HIS A 219 9.78 33.39 44.62
C HIS A 219 9.19 34.73 45.11
N ASN A 220 7.85 34.80 45.21
CA ASN A 220 7.24 35.31 46.43
C ASN A 220 5.79 34.82 46.59
N LEU A 221 5.50 34.49 47.85
CA LEU A 221 4.28 33.90 48.39
C LEU A 221 3.15 34.94 48.58
N SER A 222 1.92 34.39 48.60
CA SER A 222 0.82 34.69 49.54
C SER A 222 0.07 36.04 49.46
N ALA A 223 -1.23 35.98 49.19
CA ALA A 223 -2.27 36.28 50.18
C ALA A 223 -3.67 35.85 49.67
N ALA A 224 -4.54 35.53 50.62
CA ALA A 224 -5.79 34.79 50.51
C ALA A 224 -7.05 35.69 50.43
N THR A 225 -8.22 35.03 50.26
CA THR A 225 -9.58 35.42 50.71
C THR A 225 -10.18 36.69 50.06
N GLU A 226 -11.47 36.88 49.79
CA GLU A 226 -12.73 36.19 50.05
C GLU A 226 -13.79 36.84 49.12
N ASN A 227 -14.92 36.16 48.93
CA ASN A 227 -16.06 36.58 48.11
C ASN A 227 -16.84 37.75 48.77
N PRO A 228 -17.68 38.45 48.00
CA PRO A 228 -19.11 38.41 48.30
C PRO A 228 -19.93 37.76 47.17
#